data_AF-A0A171DKK6-F1
#
_entry.id   AF-A0A171DKK6-F1
#
_cell.length_a   1.000
_cell.length_b   1.000
_cell.length_c   1.000
_cell.angle_alpha   90.00
_cell.angle_beta   90.00
_cell.angle_gamma   90.00
#
_symmetry.space_group_name_H-M   'P 1'
#
loop_
_entity.id
_entity.type
_entity.pdbx_description
1 polymer ?
#
loop_
_entity_poly.entity_id
_entity_poly.type
_entity_poly.pdbx_seq_one_letter_code
_entity_poly.pdbx_strand_id
1 'polypeptide(L)'
;MGNGTVVAVSRSGEHLFSKPNEAGIRLLAGLGVEGDAHCGVTVKHRSRVAQDPAQPNLRQVHLIHAELHDELAAAGFTVAAGQLGENVTTRGVDLLALPVGALLRLGDEAVVEVTGLRNPCAQIDGFRPGLLRQVVGRDAQGRVVRKAGIMGVVVAGGVVRSGDAVGVELPPPPHRPLDRV
;
A
#
# COMPACT_ATOMS: atom_id res chain seq x y z
N MET A 1 -2.48 -17.33 -14.73
CA MET A 1 -2.63 -16.14 -13.86
C MET A 1 -1.25 -15.87 -13.30
N GLY A 2 -0.67 -14.70 -13.55
CA GLY A 2 0.71 -14.43 -13.13
C GLY A 2 0.79 -14.45 -11.61
N ASN A 3 1.69 -15.25 -11.04
CA ASN A 3 1.92 -15.26 -9.61
C ASN A 3 2.73 -14.00 -9.27
N GLY A 4 2.09 -13.03 -8.61
CA GLY A 4 2.83 -11.90 -8.06
C GLY A 4 3.78 -12.39 -6.96
N THR A 5 4.75 -11.56 -6.58
CA THR A 5 5.65 -11.84 -5.47
C THR A 5 5.84 -10.61 -4.59
N VAL A 6 6.08 -10.83 -3.31
CA VAL A 6 6.53 -9.80 -2.39
C VAL A 6 8.01 -9.56 -2.63
N VAL A 7 8.35 -8.36 -3.09
CA VAL A 7 9.75 -7.96 -3.30
C VAL A 7 10.41 -7.61 -1.97
N ALA A 8 9.71 -6.86 -1.12
CA ALA A 8 10.22 -6.41 0.15
C ALA A 8 9.07 -6.13 1.12
N VAL A 9 9.40 -6.16 2.41
CA VAL A 9 8.51 -5.77 3.50
C VAL A 9 9.21 -4.76 4.39
N SER A 10 8.44 -3.80 4.89
CA SER A 10 8.96 -2.64 5.61
C SER A 10 7.99 -2.24 6.74
N ARG A 11 8.54 -1.74 7.84
CA ARG A 11 7.75 -1.17 8.94
C ARG A 11 8.55 -0.08 9.64
N SER A 12 7.86 0.79 10.36
CA SER A 12 8.49 1.74 11.27
C SER A 12 7.60 1.92 12.49
N GLY A 13 8.19 1.77 13.69
CA GLY A 13 7.50 2.09 14.95
C GLY A 13 7.27 3.59 15.15
N GLU A 14 7.95 4.42 14.37
CA GLU A 14 7.80 5.87 14.37
C GLU A 14 7.00 6.35 13.15
N HIS A 15 6.32 7.50 13.27
CA HIS A 15 5.58 8.16 12.18
C HIS A 15 6.51 8.85 11.15
N LEU A 16 7.53 8.12 10.68
CA LEU A 16 8.40 8.54 9.59
C LEU A 16 7.72 8.35 8.24
N PHE A 17 8.14 9.13 7.24
CA PHE A 17 7.61 9.00 5.88
C PHE A 17 8.06 7.69 5.23
N SER A 18 9.34 7.36 5.34
CA SER A 18 9.93 6.12 4.82
C SER A 18 10.03 5.06 5.91
N LYS A 19 9.98 3.80 5.52
CA LYS A 19 10.07 2.64 6.41
C LYS A 19 11.31 1.81 6.04
N PRO A 20 12.19 1.44 6.99
CA PRO A 20 13.28 0.51 6.72
C PRO A 20 12.72 -0.87 6.35
N ASN A 21 13.47 -1.58 5.49
CA ASN A 21 13.16 -2.96 5.15
C ASN A 21 13.46 -3.91 6.31
N GLU A 22 12.63 -4.93 6.44
CA GLU A 22 12.77 -6.01 7.40
C GLU A 22 12.91 -7.35 6.69
N ALA A 23 13.44 -8.35 7.38
CA ALA A 23 13.44 -9.73 6.88
C ALA A 23 12.02 -10.33 6.79
N GLY A 24 11.09 -9.82 7.61
CA GLY A 24 9.70 -10.23 7.66
C GLY A 24 8.87 -9.26 8.49
N ILE A 25 7.57 -9.16 8.20
CA ILE A 25 6.61 -8.42 9.01
C ILE A 25 5.45 -9.35 9.41
N ARG A 26 4.86 -9.11 10.59
CA ARG A 26 3.65 -9.81 11.03
C ARG A 26 2.42 -8.93 10.80
N LEU A 27 1.45 -9.44 10.07
CA LEU A 27 0.12 -8.83 9.95
C LEU A 27 -0.77 -9.32 11.07
N LEU A 28 -1.49 -8.39 11.68
CA LEU A 28 -2.44 -8.61 12.77
C LEU A 28 -3.84 -8.27 12.25
N ALA A 29 -4.75 -9.24 12.28
CA ALA A 29 -6.12 -9.07 11.80
C ALA A 29 -6.81 -7.87 12.45
N GLY A 30 -7.40 -7.00 11.64
CA GLY A 30 -8.07 -5.78 12.07
C GLY A 30 -7.17 -4.68 12.65
N LEU A 31 -5.85 -4.87 12.68
CA LEU A 31 -4.91 -3.94 13.30
C LEU A 31 -3.85 -3.41 12.32
N GLY A 32 -3.35 -4.23 11.40
CA GLY A 32 -2.28 -3.86 10.47
C GLY A 32 -0.95 -4.53 10.79
N VAL A 33 0.15 -3.83 10.58
CA VAL A 33 1.50 -4.39 10.75
C VAL A 33 1.94 -4.28 12.22
N GLU A 34 2.33 -5.40 12.83
CA GLU A 34 2.86 -5.44 14.20
C GLU A 34 4.07 -4.50 14.35
N GLY A 35 4.02 -3.62 15.35
CA GLY A 35 5.07 -2.65 15.63
C GLY A 35 5.20 -1.51 14.61
N ASP A 36 4.22 -1.32 13.72
CA ASP A 36 4.15 -0.14 12.85
C ASP A 36 3.34 0.99 13.50
N ALA A 37 3.75 2.25 13.29
CA ALA A 37 3.09 3.43 13.83
C ALA A 37 1.63 3.59 13.37
N HIS A 38 1.24 2.94 12.27
CA HIS A 38 -0.13 2.95 11.76
C HIS A 38 -0.98 1.78 12.25
N CYS A 39 -0.44 0.92 13.13
CA CYS A 39 -1.15 -0.23 13.68
C CYS A 39 -2.25 0.18 14.67
N GLY A 40 -3.44 -0.38 14.50
CA GLY A 40 -4.55 -0.31 15.45
C GLY A 40 -5.92 -0.18 14.78
N VAL A 41 -6.96 -0.39 15.60
CA VAL A 41 -8.36 -0.49 15.16
C VAL A 41 -8.88 0.82 14.56
N THR A 42 -8.52 1.95 15.14
CA THR A 42 -8.96 3.29 14.73
C THR A 42 -7.91 4.03 13.93
N VAL A 43 -8.33 5.04 13.16
CA VAL A 43 -7.45 5.85 12.33
C VAL A 43 -6.24 6.35 13.12
N LYS A 44 -5.03 6.09 12.60
CA LYS A 44 -3.77 6.51 13.24
C LYS A 44 -3.15 7.74 12.59
N HIS A 45 -3.71 8.20 11.48
CA HIS A 45 -3.22 9.39 10.79
C HIS A 45 -3.60 10.65 11.55
N ARG A 46 -2.60 11.41 12.03
CA ARG A 46 -2.77 12.58 12.91
C ARG A 46 -3.85 13.56 12.44
N SER A 47 -3.96 13.82 11.13
CA SER A 47 -4.96 14.76 10.60
C SER A 47 -6.41 14.25 10.67
N ARG A 48 -6.63 12.93 10.63
CA ARG A 48 -7.97 12.32 10.69
C ARG A 48 -8.40 12.03 12.13
N VAL A 49 -7.44 11.69 12.99
CA VAL A 49 -7.66 11.63 14.45
C VAL A 49 -8.23 12.95 14.97
N ALA A 50 -7.73 14.07 14.44
CA ALA A 50 -8.24 15.40 14.79
C ALA A 50 -9.68 15.68 14.29
N GLN A 51 -10.18 14.92 13.31
CA GLN A 51 -11.55 15.05 12.78
C GLN A 51 -12.51 14.13 13.51
N ASP A 52 -12.18 12.84 13.59
CA ASP A 52 -12.91 11.84 14.38
C ASP A 52 -11.99 10.65 14.72
N PRO A 53 -11.60 10.49 15.99
CA PRO A 53 -10.69 9.43 16.43
C PRO A 53 -11.35 8.04 16.46
N ALA A 54 -12.67 7.92 16.32
CA ALA A 54 -13.39 6.64 16.32
C ALA A 54 -13.47 5.99 14.93
N GLN A 55 -13.05 6.68 13.87
CA GLN A 55 -13.12 6.15 12.50
C GLN A 55 -12.33 4.84 12.36
N PRO A 56 -12.89 3.83 11.68
CA PRO A 56 -12.18 2.60 11.37
C PRO A 56 -10.87 2.87 10.61
N ASN A 57 -9.81 2.17 10.96
CA ASN A 57 -8.55 2.25 10.23
C ASN A 57 -8.66 1.48 8.91
N LEU A 58 -8.93 2.19 7.81
CA LEU A 58 -8.92 1.63 6.45
C LEU A 58 -7.51 1.58 5.83
N ARG A 59 -6.50 1.98 6.60
CA ARG A 59 -5.13 2.27 6.15
C ARG A 59 -4.10 1.44 6.94
N GLN A 60 -4.46 0.19 7.23
CA GLN A 60 -3.68 -0.72 8.06
C GLN A 60 -2.41 -1.23 7.37
N VAL A 61 -2.48 -1.47 6.06
CA VAL A 61 -1.35 -1.91 5.23
C VAL A 61 -1.31 -1.06 3.96
N HIS A 62 -0.15 -0.50 3.65
CA HIS A 62 0.11 0.21 2.40
C HIS A 62 0.93 -0.69 1.47
N LEU A 63 0.48 -0.86 0.22
CA LEU A 63 1.15 -1.69 -0.78
C LEU A 63 1.49 -0.89 -2.03
N ILE A 64 2.73 -1.02 -2.52
CA ILE A 64 3.18 -0.44 -3.79
C ILE A 64 3.71 -1.56 -4.70
N HIS A 65 3.51 -1.39 -6.00
CA HIS A 65 4.00 -2.29 -7.04
C HIS A 65 5.39 -1.80 -7.49
N ALA A 66 6.36 -2.70 -7.58
CA ALA A 66 7.75 -2.37 -7.87
C ALA A 66 7.94 -1.81 -9.28
N GLU A 67 6.99 -2.06 -10.18
CA GLU A 67 6.94 -1.47 -11.51
C GLU A 67 6.81 0.07 -11.43
N LEU A 68 6.20 0.62 -10.38
CA LEU A 68 6.25 2.06 -10.12
C LEU A 68 7.69 2.52 -9.89
N HIS A 69 8.49 1.77 -9.13
CA HIS A 69 9.87 2.14 -8.86
C HIS A 69 10.70 2.11 -10.15
N ASP A 70 10.44 1.17 -11.05
CA ASP A 70 11.06 1.12 -12.39
C ASP A 70 10.66 2.34 -13.22
N GLU A 71 9.37 2.72 -13.25
CA GLU A 71 8.89 3.93 -13.92
C GLU A 71 9.56 5.20 -13.36
N LEU A 72 9.67 5.30 -12.04
CA LEU A 72 10.30 6.44 -11.36
C LEU A 72 11.79 6.51 -11.67
N ALA A 73 12.51 5.38 -11.67
CA ALA A 73 13.92 5.32 -12.01
C ALA A 73 14.17 5.78 -13.45
N ALA A 74 13.32 5.36 -14.40
CA ALA A 74 13.37 5.82 -15.79
C ALA A 74 13.13 7.34 -15.92
N ALA A 75 12.32 7.91 -15.02
CA ALA A 75 12.11 9.36 -14.92
C ALA A 75 13.21 10.10 -14.13
N GLY A 76 14.29 9.42 -13.74
CA GLY A 76 15.43 10.01 -13.02
C GLY A 76 15.27 10.06 -11.49
N PHE A 77 14.29 9.33 -10.94
CA PHE A 77 14.04 9.25 -9.50
C PHE A 77 14.36 7.86 -8.95
N THR A 78 15.50 7.71 -8.28
CA THR A 78 15.83 6.48 -7.56
C THR A 78 15.02 6.38 -6.27
N VAL A 79 14.11 5.40 -6.20
CA VAL A 79 13.26 5.12 -5.04
C VAL A 79 13.34 3.62 -4.72
N ALA A 80 13.74 3.29 -3.51
CA ALA A 80 13.81 1.92 -3.00
C ALA A 80 12.51 1.53 -2.27
N ALA A 81 12.31 0.23 -2.09
CA ALA A 81 11.22 -0.31 -1.27
C ALA A 81 11.19 0.31 0.13
N GLY A 82 9.98 0.58 0.61
CA GLY A 82 9.68 1.24 1.88
C GLY A 82 9.84 2.76 1.86
N GLN A 83 10.49 3.35 0.84
CA GLN A 83 10.81 4.78 0.85
C GLN A 83 9.58 5.67 0.62
N LEU A 84 8.54 5.16 -0.03
CA LEU A 84 7.25 5.86 -0.17
C LEU A 84 6.27 5.53 0.96
N GLY A 85 6.76 4.86 2.01
CA GLY A 85 6.03 4.54 3.22
C GLY A 85 5.15 3.31 3.09
N GLU A 86 5.33 2.50 2.05
CA GLU A 86 4.67 1.21 1.91
C GLU A 86 5.20 0.20 2.92
N ASN A 87 4.32 -0.72 3.32
CA ASN A 87 4.66 -1.86 4.14
C ASN A 87 5.04 -3.08 3.29
N VAL A 88 4.47 -3.19 2.09
CA VAL A 88 4.71 -4.32 1.19
C VAL A 88 4.97 -3.76 -0.21
N THR A 89 6.14 -4.06 -0.76
CA THR A 89 6.42 -3.86 -2.18
C THR A 89 6.16 -5.18 -2.90
N THR A 90 5.31 -5.17 -3.91
CA THR A 90 4.95 -6.35 -4.73
C THR A 90 5.49 -6.23 -6.14
N ARG A 91 5.52 -7.32 -6.91
CA ARG A 91 5.81 -7.31 -8.35
C ARG A 91 4.96 -8.36 -9.05
N GLY A 92 4.58 -8.10 -10.30
CA GLY A 92 3.79 -9.02 -11.12
C GLY A 92 2.29 -9.02 -10.80
N VAL A 93 1.82 -8.03 -10.03
CA VAL A 93 0.41 -7.83 -9.70
C VAL A 93 0.02 -6.38 -9.99
N ASP A 94 -1.01 -6.18 -10.81
CA ASP A 94 -1.55 -4.86 -11.11
C ASP A 94 -2.44 -4.40 -9.96
N LEU A 95 -1.82 -3.86 -8.90
CA LEU A 95 -2.52 -3.39 -7.71
C LEU A 95 -3.55 -2.31 -8.01
N LEU A 96 -3.29 -1.45 -9.00
CA LEU A 96 -4.15 -0.29 -9.28
C LEU A 96 -5.42 -0.66 -10.05
N ALA A 97 -5.40 -1.79 -10.77
CA ALA A 97 -6.56 -2.34 -11.47
C ALA A 97 -7.46 -3.23 -10.60
N LEU A 98 -7.05 -3.54 -9.36
CA LEU A 98 -7.86 -4.35 -8.46
C LEU A 98 -9.16 -3.63 -8.07
N PRO A 99 -10.30 -4.33 -7.93
CA PRO A 99 -11.51 -3.72 -7.40
C PRO A 99 -11.47 -3.56 -5.88
N VAL A 100 -12.30 -2.66 -5.36
CA VAL A 100 -12.56 -2.56 -3.92
C VAL A 100 -13.08 -3.91 -3.42
N GLY A 101 -12.52 -4.41 -2.31
CA GLY A 101 -12.87 -5.69 -1.72
C GLY A 101 -12.13 -6.89 -2.32
N ALA A 102 -11.19 -6.70 -3.25
CA ALA A 102 -10.27 -7.76 -3.64
C ALA A 102 -9.44 -8.23 -2.43
N LEU A 103 -9.19 -9.53 -2.35
CA LEU A 103 -8.34 -10.12 -1.31
C LEU A 103 -6.97 -10.45 -1.90
N LEU A 104 -5.93 -9.93 -1.24
CA LEU A 104 -4.53 -10.25 -1.50
C LEU A 104 -4.04 -11.26 -0.49
N ARG A 105 -3.73 -12.47 -0.95
CA ARG A 105 -3.05 -13.49 -0.15
C ARG A 105 -1.56 -13.28 -0.27
N LEU A 106 -0.89 -13.01 0.85
CA LEU A 106 0.54 -12.72 0.93
C LEU A 106 1.21 -13.85 1.72
N GLY A 107 1.95 -14.70 1.00
CA GLY A 107 2.48 -15.93 1.58
C GLY A 107 1.37 -16.93 1.92
N ASP A 108 1.58 -17.71 2.97
CA ASP A 108 0.72 -18.86 3.29
C ASP A 108 -0.56 -18.47 4.06
N GLU A 109 -0.46 -17.48 4.95
CA GLU A 109 -1.49 -17.20 5.95
C GLU A 109 -2.13 -15.82 5.79
N ALA A 110 -1.35 -14.81 5.42
CA ALA A 110 -1.77 -13.43 5.57
C ALA A 110 -2.70 -13.00 4.43
N VAL A 111 -3.81 -12.36 4.77
CA VAL A 111 -4.79 -11.87 3.79
C VAL A 111 -5.13 -10.42 4.06
N VAL A 112 -5.02 -9.60 3.02
CA VAL A 112 -5.33 -8.16 3.03
C VAL A 112 -6.48 -7.88 2.07
N GLU A 113 -7.54 -7.25 2.57
CA GLU A 113 -8.62 -6.74 1.73
C GLU A 113 -8.28 -5.33 1.23
N VAL A 114 -8.39 -5.11 -0.08
CA VAL A 114 -8.13 -3.83 -0.73
C VAL A 114 -9.25 -2.84 -0.44
N THR A 115 -8.92 -1.72 0.19
CA THR A 115 -9.89 -0.68 0.56
C THR A 115 -9.92 0.49 -0.42
N GLY A 116 -8.79 0.81 -1.05
CA GLY A 116 -8.72 1.91 -2.02
C GLY A 116 -7.30 2.35 -2.37
N LEU A 117 -7.20 3.45 -3.12
CA LEU A 117 -5.93 4.05 -3.51
C LEU A 117 -5.33 4.83 -2.34
N ARG A 118 -4.00 4.74 -2.18
CA ARG A 118 -3.30 5.68 -1.31
C ARG A 118 -3.38 7.08 -1.93
N ASN A 119 -3.74 8.08 -1.13
CA ASN A 119 -3.77 9.47 -1.59
C ASN A 119 -2.38 10.13 -1.51
N PRO A 120 -1.77 10.54 -2.64
CA PRO A 120 -0.51 11.27 -2.62
C PRO A 120 -0.59 12.62 -1.93
N CYS A 121 0.46 12.96 -1.19
CA CYS A 121 0.56 14.18 -0.39
C CYS A 121 1.92 14.86 -0.57
N ALA A 122 2.01 16.11 -0.12
CA ALA A 122 3.21 16.94 -0.21
C ALA A 122 4.45 16.33 0.46
N GLN A 123 4.30 15.36 1.37
CA GLN A 123 5.44 14.66 1.98
C GLN A 123 6.29 13.93 0.94
N ILE A 124 5.72 13.54 -0.22
CA ILE A 124 6.50 12.96 -1.32
C ILE A 124 7.52 13.95 -1.87
N ASP A 125 7.11 15.20 -2.10
CA ASP A 125 8.06 16.22 -2.57
C ASP A 125 9.04 16.64 -1.46
N GLY A 126 8.63 16.52 -0.20
CA GLY A 126 9.54 16.65 0.95
C GLY A 126 10.62 15.55 1.00
N PHE A 127 10.28 14.33 0.59
CA PHE A 127 11.23 13.22 0.44
C PHE A 127 12.14 13.41 -0.78
N ARG A 128 11.54 13.74 -1.94
CA ARG A 128 12.28 13.99 -3.18
C ARG A 128 11.56 15.04 -4.03
N PRO A 129 12.14 16.23 -4.22
CA PRO A 129 11.49 17.30 -4.97
C PRO A 129 11.09 16.89 -6.39
N GLY A 130 9.83 17.12 -6.76
CA GLY A 130 9.29 16.85 -8.10
C GLY A 130 8.69 15.45 -8.27
N LEU A 131 8.88 14.56 -7.28
CA LEU A 131 8.41 13.18 -7.34
C LEU A 131 6.87 13.09 -7.27
N LEU A 132 6.20 14.03 -6.60
CA LEU A 132 4.74 14.02 -6.49
C LEU A 132 4.05 14.08 -7.86
N ARG A 133 4.64 14.82 -8.81
CA ARG A 133 4.13 14.94 -10.19
C ARG A 133 4.28 13.65 -11.01
N GLN A 134 5.16 12.74 -10.59
CA GLN A 134 5.32 11.44 -11.25
C GLN A 134 4.26 10.43 -10.78
N VAL A 135 3.82 10.54 -9.53
CA VAL A 135 2.84 9.61 -8.93
C VAL A 135 1.39 10.10 -8.97
N VAL A 136 1.17 11.33 -9.43
CA VAL A 136 -0.16 11.91 -9.71
C VAL A 136 -0.19 12.44 -11.13
N GLY A 137 -1.01 11.80 -11.97
CA GLY A 137 -1.17 12.17 -13.38
C GLY A 137 -2.63 12.36 -13.77
N ARG A 138 -2.87 12.45 -15.08
CA ARG A 138 -4.20 12.38 -15.67
C ARG A 138 -4.23 11.33 -16.78
N ASP A 139 -5.34 10.62 -16.91
CA ASP A 139 -5.57 9.73 -18.05
C ASP A 139 -6.03 10.51 -19.29
N ALA A 140 -6.28 9.79 -20.39
CA ALA A 140 -6.73 10.36 -21.67
C ALA A 140 -8.07 11.09 -21.57
N GLN A 141 -8.88 10.79 -20.55
CA GLN A 141 -10.16 11.44 -20.27
C GLN A 141 -10.02 12.59 -19.26
N GLY A 142 -8.79 12.94 -18.87
CA GLY A 142 -8.49 14.00 -17.93
C GLY A 142 -8.75 13.63 -16.46
N ARG A 143 -9.07 12.37 -16.15
CA ARG A 143 -9.33 11.92 -14.77
C ARG A 143 -8.01 11.76 -14.03
N VAL A 144 -8.01 12.09 -12.74
CA VAL A 144 -6.80 12.00 -11.90
C VAL A 144 -6.42 10.55 -11.69
N VAL A 145 -5.18 10.19 -12.05
CA VAL A 145 -4.58 8.87 -11.81
C VAL A 145 -3.61 9.00 -10.64
N ARG A 146 -3.78 8.12 -9.64
CA ARG A 146 -2.88 8.03 -8.48
C ARG A 146 -2.12 6.72 -8.58
N LYS A 147 -0.80 6.81 -8.67
CA LYS A 147 0.06 5.65 -8.86
C LYS A 147 0.72 5.16 -7.57
N ALA A 148 0.61 5.90 -6.47
CA ALA A 148 1.34 5.64 -5.23
C ALA A 148 0.80 4.45 -4.42
N GLY A 149 0.28 3.41 -5.06
CA GLY A 149 -0.17 2.18 -4.42
C GLY A 149 -1.59 2.21 -3.88
N ILE A 150 -1.89 1.13 -3.15
CA ILE A 150 -3.20 0.86 -2.54
C ILE A 150 -3.08 0.77 -1.02
N MET A 151 -4.20 0.94 -0.34
CA MET A 151 -4.37 0.65 1.06
C MET A 151 -5.22 -0.61 1.22
N GLY A 152 -5.03 -1.29 2.34
CA GLY A 152 -5.87 -2.41 2.72
C GLY A 152 -5.98 -2.61 4.22
N VAL A 153 -6.91 -3.48 4.59
CA VAL A 153 -7.13 -3.94 5.96
C VAL A 153 -6.78 -5.41 6.07
N VAL A 154 -6.22 -5.83 7.20
CA VAL A 154 -5.83 -7.22 7.42
C VAL A 154 -7.07 -8.01 7.82
N VAL A 155 -7.50 -8.95 6.99
CA VAL A 155 -8.64 -9.84 7.29
C VAL A 155 -8.17 -11.14 7.94
N ALA A 156 -6.97 -11.62 7.58
CA ALA A 156 -6.31 -12.74 8.25
C ALA A 156 -4.84 -12.38 8.52
N GLY A 157 -4.41 -12.58 9.77
CA GLY A 157 -3.03 -12.33 10.17
C GLY A 157 -2.07 -13.42 9.69
N GLY A 158 -0.78 -13.12 9.69
CA GLY A 158 0.26 -14.03 9.21
C GLY A 158 1.61 -13.34 9.10
N VAL A 159 2.68 -14.11 8.91
CA VAL A 159 4.00 -13.55 8.60
C VAL A 159 4.15 -13.40 7.10
N VAL A 160 4.62 -12.24 6.66
CA VAL A 160 4.94 -11.93 5.26
C VAL A 160 6.42 -11.64 5.14
N ARG A 161 7.09 -12.22 4.14
CA ARG A 161 8.52 -12.07 3.86
C ARG A 161 8.76 -11.74 2.39
N SER A 162 9.95 -11.24 2.10
CA SER A 162 10.43 -11.15 0.71
C SER A 162 10.47 -12.55 0.08
N GLY A 163 10.02 -12.65 -1.17
CA GLY A 163 9.90 -13.89 -1.93
C GLY A 163 8.53 -14.58 -1.81
N ASP A 164 7.70 -14.19 -0.86
CA ASP A 164 6.36 -14.77 -0.70
C ASP A 164 5.51 -14.56 -1.96
N ALA A 165 4.68 -15.55 -2.30
CA ALA A 165 3.73 -15.43 -3.40
C ALA A 165 2.63 -14.42 -3.06
N VAL A 166 2.12 -13.75 -4.10
CA VAL A 166 0.95 -12.87 -4.03
C VAL A 166 -0.17 -13.48 -4.85
N GLY A 167 -1.21 -13.95 -4.16
CA GLY A 167 -2.45 -14.43 -4.75
C GLY A 167 -3.51 -13.32 -4.75
N VAL A 168 -4.36 -13.30 -5.78
CA VAL A 168 -5.48 -12.36 -5.90
C VAL A 168 -6.78 -13.13 -5.98
N GLU A 169 -7.74 -12.78 -5.12
CA GLU A 169 -9.12 -13.26 -5.16
C GLU A 169 -10.05 -12.06 -5.35
N LEU A 170 -10.86 -12.10 -6.42
CA LEU A 170 -11.74 -11.00 -6.79
C LEU A 170 -13.08 -11.13 -6.07
N PRO A 171 -13.72 -10.01 -5.67
CA PRO A 171 -15.07 -10.05 -5.12
C PRO A 171 -16.07 -10.44 -6.21
N PRO A 172 -17.29 -10.89 -5.83
CA PRO A 172 -18.37 -11.11 -6.79
C PRO A 172 -18.67 -9.84 -7.61
N PRO A 173 -19.06 -9.97 -8.89
CA PRO A 173 -19.45 -8.84 -9.70
C PRO A 173 -20.76 -8.17 -9.18
N PRO A 174 -20.99 -6.88 -9.47
CA PRO A 174 -20.15 -6.00 -10.30
C PRO A 174 -18.94 -5.45 -9.55
N HIS A 175 -17.80 -5.39 -10.24
CA HIS A 175 -16.56 -4.83 -9.71
C HIS A 175 -16.64 -3.30 -9.63
N ARG A 176 -16.19 -2.74 -8.51
CA ARG A 176 -16.07 -1.30 -8.31
C ARG A 176 -14.61 -0.88 -8.35
N PRO A 177 -14.23 0.14 -9.15
CA PRO A 177 -12.87 0.64 -9.19
C PRO A 177 -12.48 1.29 -7.85
N LEU A 178 -11.17 1.34 -7.58
CA LEU A 178 -10.65 1.99 -6.38
C LEU A 178 -10.81 3.51 -6.45
N ASP A 179 -11.19 4.12 -5.33
CA ASP A 179 -11.04 5.55 -5.08
C ASP A 179 -10.07 5.76 -3.91
N ARG A 180 -9.68 7.01 -3.66
CA ARG A 180 -8.79 7.36 -2.54
C ARG A 180 -9.45 7.01 -1.20
N VAL A 181 -8.65 6.46 -0.30
CA VAL A 181 -9.03 6.25 1.11
C VAL A 181 -8.21 7.05 2.08
#